data_AF-A0A8T5JMM0-F1
#
_entry.id   AF-A0A8T5JMM0-F1
#
_cell.length_a   1.000
_cell.length_b   1.000
_cell.length_c   1.000
_cell.angle_alpha   90.00
_cell.angle_beta   90.00
_cell.angle_gamma   90.00
#
_symmetry.space_group_name_H-M   'P 1'
#
loop_
_entity.id
_entity.type
_entity.pdbx_description
1 polymer ?
#
loop_
_entity_poly.entity_id
_entity_poly.type
_entity_poly.pdbx_seq_one_letter_code
_entity_poly.pdbx_strand_id
1 'polypeptide(L)'
;MDKMVKFIGSETMLKRHKNIRVDAKVWSMLKDLKNKDETFNELILELLNKRTRSIGNKNIKLIKFNRKKKFFTLITYNQTICFEFEYNDIKSTKNEFTLDLKIKKIFQGRKIYKPFEFFGLDNEHKYYSEEFMKVYLKAIELALETELRVKFTPKHINPLNKSLFPYDNIALWRQFYSEFNLSEESFIQDIQEPLRLIDEKTNITEKWKRSIAQSKISKILNNDYEFNQ
;
A
#
# COMPACT_ATOMS: atom_id res chain seq x y z
N MET A 1 -26.71 -35.70 18.57
CA MET A 1 -27.31 -34.38 18.88
C MET A 1 -26.18 -33.38 18.96
N ASP A 2 -25.83 -32.79 17.81
CA ASP A 2 -24.76 -31.80 17.73
C ASP A 2 -25.25 -30.43 18.21
N LYS A 3 -24.56 -29.90 19.22
CA LYS A 3 -24.72 -28.50 19.65
C LYS A 3 -24.06 -27.61 18.60
N MET A 4 -24.88 -27.05 17.73
CA MET A 4 -24.49 -25.95 16.84
C MET A 4 -24.09 -24.75 17.69
N VAL A 5 -22.80 -24.44 17.72
CA VAL A 5 -22.27 -23.20 18.29
C VAL A 5 -22.76 -22.05 17.41
N LYS A 6 -23.73 -21.26 17.90
CA LYS A 6 -24.10 -19.98 17.31
C LYS A 6 -22.92 -19.02 17.42
N PHE A 7 -22.31 -18.69 16.28
CA PHE A 7 -21.41 -17.55 16.19
C PHE A 7 -22.25 -16.26 16.33
N ILE A 8 -22.27 -15.70 17.53
CA ILE A 8 -22.75 -14.34 17.77
C ILE A 8 -21.59 -13.41 17.40
N GLY A 9 -21.65 -12.88 16.18
CA GLY A 9 -20.73 -11.88 15.65
C GLY A 9 -21.48 -10.80 14.90
N SER A 10 -22.63 -10.36 15.43
CA SER A 10 -23.27 -9.12 14.98
C SER A 10 -22.64 -7.93 15.70
N GLU A 11 -21.39 -7.62 15.38
CA GLU A 11 -20.90 -6.26 15.56
C GLU A 11 -21.44 -5.43 14.40
N THR A 12 -22.50 -4.68 14.69
CA THR A 12 -23.02 -3.60 13.86
C THR A 12 -21.87 -2.64 13.52
N MET A 13 -21.27 -2.79 12.33
CA MET A 13 -20.37 -1.77 11.80
C MET A 13 -21.13 -0.45 11.79
N LEU A 14 -20.70 0.51 12.62
CA LEU A 14 -21.19 1.89 12.59
C LEU A 14 -21.19 2.35 11.12
N LYS A 15 -22.36 2.68 10.58
CA LYS A 15 -22.51 3.24 9.22
C LYS A 15 -21.65 4.49 9.13
N ARG A 16 -20.43 4.35 8.61
CA ARG A 16 -19.48 5.45 8.48
C ARG A 16 -19.86 6.28 7.26
N HIS A 17 -20.35 7.49 7.48
CA HIS A 17 -20.57 8.46 6.41
C HIS A 17 -19.23 9.05 5.95
N LYS A 18 -19.01 9.09 4.64
CA LYS A 18 -17.84 9.72 4.01
C LYS A 18 -18.31 10.71 2.96
N ASN A 19 -17.73 11.90 2.98
CA ASN A 19 -17.96 12.91 1.96
C ASN A 19 -16.95 12.70 0.82
N ILE A 20 -17.45 12.69 -0.41
CA ILE A 20 -16.64 12.62 -1.62
C ILE A 20 -16.71 13.99 -2.28
N ARG A 21 -15.55 14.58 -2.59
CA ARG A 21 -15.49 15.79 -3.41
C ARG A 21 -15.57 15.38 -4.87
N VAL A 22 -16.42 16.05 -5.62
CA VAL A 22 -16.63 15.83 -7.05
C VAL A 22 -16.57 17.18 -7.76
N ASP A 23 -16.16 17.15 -9.04
CA ASP A 23 -16.12 18.36 -9.85
C ASP A 23 -17.52 18.97 -10.00
N ALA A 24 -17.59 20.30 -10.08
CA ALA A 24 -18.85 21.03 -10.15
C ALA A 24 -19.72 20.58 -11.33
N LYS A 25 -19.10 20.25 -12.48
CA LYS A 25 -19.81 19.74 -13.66
C LYS A 25 -20.41 18.36 -13.42
N VAL A 26 -19.65 17.46 -12.79
CA VAL A 26 -20.11 16.11 -12.42
C VAL A 26 -21.24 16.21 -11.39
N TRP A 27 -21.12 17.14 -10.44
CA TRP A 27 -22.16 17.39 -9.44
C TRP A 27 -23.48 17.87 -10.06
N SER A 28 -23.41 18.79 -11.04
CA SER A 28 -24.61 19.24 -11.77
C SER A 28 -25.29 18.07 -12.49
N MET A 29 -24.52 17.26 -13.22
CA MET A 29 -25.05 16.09 -13.92
C MET A 29 -25.70 15.09 -12.96
N LEU A 30 -25.09 14.85 -11.80
CA LEU A 30 -25.68 13.97 -10.78
C LEU A 30 -26.99 14.51 -10.22
N LYS A 31 -27.11 15.84 -10.04
CA LYS A 31 -28.37 16.46 -9.61
C LYS A 31 -29.47 16.29 -10.66
N ASP A 32 -29.13 16.50 -11.93
CA ASP A 32 -30.08 16.41 -13.04
C ASP A 32 -30.58 14.97 -13.25
N LEU A 33 -29.72 13.98 -12.98
CA LEU A 33 -30.05 12.57 -13.06
C LEU A 33 -30.84 12.04 -11.84
N LYS A 34 -30.87 12.79 -10.74
CA LYS A 34 -31.44 12.32 -9.48
C LYS A 34 -32.96 12.48 -9.45
N ASN A 35 -33.68 11.39 -9.22
CA ASN A 35 -35.11 11.45 -8.93
C ASN A 35 -35.40 12.14 -7.59
N LYS A 36 -36.61 12.68 -7.42
CA LYS A 36 -36.97 13.41 -6.19
C LYS A 36 -36.90 12.53 -4.94
N ASP A 37 -37.32 11.27 -5.05
CA ASP A 37 -37.51 10.36 -3.91
C ASP A 37 -36.31 9.43 -3.63
N GLU A 38 -35.25 9.50 -4.43
CA GLU A 38 -34.03 8.71 -4.20
C GLU A 38 -32.95 9.53 -3.48
N THR A 39 -31.94 8.87 -2.94
CA THR A 39 -30.72 9.48 -2.41
C THR A 39 -29.61 9.45 -3.45
N PHE A 40 -28.59 10.30 -3.31
CA PHE A 40 -27.42 10.23 -4.19
C PHE A 40 -26.70 8.88 -4.11
N ASN A 41 -26.74 8.20 -2.96
CA ASN A 41 -26.16 6.86 -2.84
C ASN A 41 -26.92 5.85 -3.71
N GLU A 42 -28.26 5.95 -3.78
CA GLU A 42 -29.10 5.10 -4.62
C GLU A 42 -28.87 5.39 -6.10
N LEU A 43 -28.82 6.67 -6.50
CA LEU A 43 -28.48 7.06 -7.87
C LEU A 43 -27.11 6.52 -8.29
N ILE A 44 -26.08 6.70 -7.45
CA ILE A 44 -24.73 6.20 -7.74
C ILE A 44 -24.73 4.68 -7.87
N LEU A 45 -25.44 3.97 -6.98
CA LEU A 45 -25.59 2.52 -7.07
C LEU A 45 -26.29 2.10 -8.37
N GLU A 46 -27.32 2.82 -8.79
CA GLU A 46 -28.03 2.58 -10.04
C GLU A 46 -27.14 2.82 -11.26
N LEU A 47 -26.40 3.93 -11.31
CA LEU A 47 -25.47 4.25 -12.40
C LEU A 47 -24.36 3.20 -12.52
N LEU A 48 -23.81 2.76 -11.37
CA LEU A 48 -22.85 1.66 -11.33
C LEU A 48 -23.48 0.38 -11.86
N ASN A 49 -24.71 0.03 -11.45
CA ASN A 49 -25.43 -1.16 -11.94
C ASN A 49 -25.77 -1.10 -13.43
N LYS A 50 -26.16 0.06 -13.97
CA LYS A 50 -26.41 0.26 -15.41
C LYS A 50 -25.13 0.06 -16.22
N ARG A 51 -24.02 0.67 -15.79
CA ARG A 51 -22.69 0.49 -16.40
C ARG A 51 -22.26 -0.97 -16.36
N THR A 52 -22.45 -1.62 -15.21
CA THR A 52 -22.21 -3.05 -14.97
C THR A 52 -22.92 -3.96 -15.97
N ARG A 53 -24.22 -3.74 -16.17
CA ARG A 53 -25.03 -4.51 -17.12
C ARG A 53 -24.62 -4.24 -18.56
N SER A 54 -24.31 -2.99 -18.93
CA SER A 54 -23.89 -2.63 -20.29
C SER A 54 -22.57 -3.27 -20.72
N ILE A 55 -21.71 -3.63 -19.78
CA ILE A 55 -20.40 -4.30 -20.03
C ILE A 55 -20.56 -5.83 -20.07
N GLY A 56 -21.80 -6.36 -19.97
CA GLY A 56 -22.08 -7.80 -20.03
C GLY A 56 -21.70 -8.58 -18.76
N ASN A 57 -21.33 -7.87 -17.68
CA ASN A 57 -20.82 -8.49 -16.47
C ASN A 57 -21.86 -8.35 -15.35
N LYS A 58 -22.71 -9.36 -15.14
CA LYS A 58 -23.68 -9.38 -14.02
C LYS A 58 -23.00 -9.32 -12.63
N ASN A 59 -21.68 -9.45 -12.60
CA ASN A 59 -20.80 -9.38 -11.45
C ASN A 59 -19.72 -8.31 -11.63
N ILE A 60 -20.08 -7.03 -11.88
CA ILE A 60 -19.21 -5.99 -11.33
C ILE A 60 -19.38 -6.13 -9.83
N LYS A 61 -18.43 -6.88 -9.27
CA LYS A 61 -18.01 -6.83 -7.89
C LYS A 61 -18.34 -5.42 -7.42
N LEU A 62 -19.26 -5.31 -6.46
CA LEU A 62 -18.95 -4.52 -5.28
C LEU A 62 -17.48 -4.85 -5.04
N ILE A 63 -16.54 -3.99 -5.46
CA ILE A 63 -15.12 -4.25 -5.26
C ILE A 63 -14.95 -4.06 -3.76
N LYS A 64 -15.44 -5.04 -2.99
CA LYS A 64 -14.85 -5.47 -1.75
C LYS A 64 -13.45 -5.84 -2.20
N PHE A 65 -12.59 -4.84 -2.27
CA PHE A 65 -11.18 -5.08 -2.31
C PHE A 65 -10.92 -5.98 -1.11
N ASN A 66 -10.67 -7.26 -1.36
CA ASN A 66 -10.33 -8.15 -0.28
C ASN A 66 -8.93 -7.74 0.15
N ARG A 67 -8.87 -6.89 1.19
CA ARG A 67 -7.63 -6.40 1.77
C ARG A 67 -6.87 -7.61 2.29
N LYS A 68 -5.84 -8.03 1.57
CA LYS A 68 -4.95 -9.10 2.03
C LYS A 68 -3.99 -8.49 3.03
N LYS A 69 -3.72 -9.23 4.10
CA LYS A 69 -2.74 -8.84 5.12
C LYS A 69 -1.57 -9.80 5.06
N LYS A 70 -0.38 -9.25 5.15
CA LYS A 70 0.87 -9.99 5.19
C LYS A 70 1.79 -9.40 6.22
N PHE A 71 2.75 -10.21 6.62
CA PHE A 71 3.75 -9.85 7.59
C PHE A 71 5.12 -10.24 7.06
N PHE A 72 6.12 -9.41 7.37
CA PHE A 72 7.51 -9.79 7.20
C PHE A 72 8.35 -9.28 8.36
N THR A 73 9.51 -9.89 8.52
CA THR A 73 10.43 -9.62 9.61
C THR A 73 11.74 -9.12 9.05
N LEU A 74 12.23 -8.02 9.61
CA LEU A 74 13.59 -7.54 9.45
C LEU A 74 14.36 -7.88 10.72
N ILE A 75 15.42 -8.69 10.56
CA ILE A 75 16.34 -9.01 11.64
C ILE A 75 17.53 -8.08 11.50
N THR A 76 17.73 -7.23 12.50
CA THR A 76 18.94 -6.43 12.70
C THR A 76 19.76 -7.08 13.82
N TYR A 77 21.04 -6.73 13.96
CA TYR A 77 21.95 -7.37 14.92
C TYR A 77 21.42 -7.40 16.37
N ASN A 78 20.66 -6.39 16.78
CA ASN A 78 20.17 -6.25 18.16
C ASN A 78 18.65 -6.33 18.30
N GLN A 79 17.91 -6.33 17.18
CA GLN A 79 16.46 -6.19 17.22
C GLN A 79 15.76 -6.91 16.06
N THR A 80 14.64 -7.52 16.40
CA THR A 80 13.67 -8.03 15.43
C THR A 80 12.54 -7.03 15.27
N ILE A 81 12.34 -6.57 14.04
CA ILE A 81 11.26 -5.65 13.69
C ILE A 81 10.32 -6.37 12.73
N CYS A 82 9.04 -6.47 13.08
CA CYS A 82 8.04 -7.07 12.21
C CYS A 82 7.14 -5.99 11.61
N PHE A 83 6.72 -6.18 10.37
CA PHE A 83 5.90 -5.23 9.62
C PHE A 83 4.62 -5.93 9.18
N GLU A 84 3.44 -5.39 9.55
CA GLU A 84 2.16 -5.74 8.95
C GLU A 84 1.88 -4.78 7.80
N PHE A 85 1.59 -5.32 6.62
CA PHE A 85 1.10 -4.53 5.51
C PHE A 85 -0.19 -5.14 4.96
N GLU A 86 -1.05 -4.26 4.46
CA GLU A 86 -2.23 -4.64 3.72
C GLU A 86 -2.07 -4.23 2.26
N TYR A 87 -2.68 -4.98 1.35
CA TYR A 87 -2.79 -4.59 -0.04
C TYR A 87 -4.11 -5.03 -0.61
N ASN A 88 -4.62 -4.26 -1.57
CA ASN A 88 -5.71 -4.70 -2.41
C ASN A 88 -5.13 -5.34 -3.67
N ASP A 89 -5.80 -6.38 -4.12
CA ASP A 89 -5.42 -7.13 -5.29
C ASP A 89 -6.58 -7.06 -6.29
N ILE A 90 -6.39 -6.30 -7.37
CA ILE A 90 -7.37 -6.21 -8.45
C ILE A 90 -7.06 -7.35 -9.41
N LYS A 91 -7.81 -8.46 -9.29
CA LYS A 91 -7.64 -9.62 -10.18
C LYS A 91 -8.70 -9.69 -11.26
N SER A 92 -8.21 -9.65 -12.50
CA SER A 92 -8.67 -10.50 -13.62
C SER A 92 -7.49 -11.18 -14.32
N THR A 93 -6.34 -10.49 -14.52
CA THR A 93 -5.13 -11.05 -15.17
C THR A 93 -3.82 -10.45 -14.59
N LYS A 94 -2.65 -11.01 -14.96
CA LYS A 94 -1.31 -10.48 -14.56
C LYS A 94 -1.07 -9.04 -15.03
N ASN A 95 -1.55 -8.70 -16.22
CA ASN A 95 -1.34 -7.40 -16.86
C ASN A 95 -2.25 -6.30 -16.27
N GLU A 96 -3.15 -6.64 -15.35
CA GLU A 96 -4.05 -5.70 -14.68
C GLU A 96 -3.74 -5.62 -13.17
N PHE A 97 -2.63 -6.24 -12.74
CA PHE A 97 -2.28 -6.33 -11.34
C PHE A 97 -1.71 -5.01 -10.84
N THR A 98 -2.46 -4.28 -10.04
CA THR A 98 -2.03 -3.02 -9.41
C THR A 98 -2.20 -3.11 -7.90
N LEU A 99 -1.23 -2.63 -7.12
CA LEU A 99 -1.23 -2.74 -5.66
C LEU A 99 -1.61 -1.42 -4.98
N ASP A 100 -2.76 -1.40 -4.29
CA ASP A 100 -3.01 -0.40 -3.23
C ASP A 100 -2.38 -0.90 -1.93
N LEU A 101 -1.06 -0.77 -1.81
CA LEU A 101 -0.27 -1.23 -0.67
C LEU A 101 -0.20 -0.19 0.46
N LYS A 102 -0.38 -0.66 1.70
CA LYS A 102 -0.26 0.15 2.90
C LYS A 102 0.39 -0.61 4.04
N ILE A 103 1.49 -0.09 4.57
CA ILE A 103 2.06 -0.56 5.84
C ILE A 103 1.12 -0.13 6.98
N LYS A 104 0.70 -1.08 7.81
CA LYS A 104 -0.34 -0.88 8.84
C LYS A 104 0.25 -0.73 10.23
N LYS A 105 1.14 -1.65 10.61
CA LYS A 105 1.68 -1.74 11.95
C LYS A 105 3.13 -2.19 11.90
N ILE A 106 3.90 -1.72 12.87
CA ILE A 106 5.30 -2.06 13.05
C ILE A 106 5.46 -2.55 14.48
N PHE A 107 6.03 -3.73 14.63
CA PHE A 107 6.20 -4.40 15.90
C PHE A 107 7.69 -4.41 16.24
N GLN A 108 8.04 -3.89 17.40
CA GLN A 108 9.40 -3.90 17.92
C GLN A 108 9.33 -4.37 19.38
N GLY A 109 9.76 -5.61 19.62
CA GLY A 109 9.51 -6.29 20.89
C GLY A 109 8.02 -6.36 21.20
N ARG A 110 7.60 -5.87 22.38
CA ARG A 110 6.18 -5.84 22.81
C ARG A 110 5.41 -4.60 22.34
N LYS A 111 6.06 -3.63 21.70
CA LYS A 111 5.44 -2.36 21.29
C LYS A 111 4.96 -2.41 19.85
N ILE A 112 3.83 -1.76 19.61
CA ILE A 112 3.22 -1.60 18.28
C ILE A 112 3.22 -0.12 17.94
N TYR A 113 3.73 0.21 16.75
CA TYR A 113 3.81 1.56 16.23
C TYR A 113 3.03 1.69 14.93
N LYS A 114 2.52 2.90 14.68
CA LYS A 114 2.07 3.30 13.35
C LYS A 114 3.28 3.72 12.51
N PRO A 115 3.22 3.61 11.16
CA PRO A 115 4.35 3.99 10.30
C PRO A 115 4.86 5.42 10.54
N PHE A 116 3.95 6.38 10.71
CA PHE A 116 4.34 7.77 10.95
C PHE A 116 5.07 7.96 12.28
N GLU A 117 4.73 7.18 13.31
CA GLU A 117 5.40 7.25 14.63
C GLU A 117 6.80 6.61 14.56
N PHE A 118 6.93 5.55 13.77
CA PHE A 118 8.17 4.78 13.67
C PHE A 118 9.21 5.45 12.77
N PHE A 119 8.78 5.88 11.58
CA PHE A 119 9.61 6.48 10.55
C PHE A 119 9.61 8.02 10.59
N GLY A 120 8.82 8.64 11.47
CA GLY A 120 8.74 10.11 11.55
C GLY A 120 8.07 10.76 10.33
N LEU A 121 7.17 10.05 9.64
CA LEU A 121 6.45 10.55 8.47
C LEU A 121 5.34 11.52 8.86
N ASP A 122 4.93 12.40 7.95
CA ASP A 122 3.73 13.22 8.11
C ASP A 122 2.64 12.83 7.07
N ASN A 123 1.55 13.61 7.01
CA ASN A 123 0.43 13.30 6.11
C ASN A 123 0.76 13.55 4.63
N GLU A 124 1.74 14.39 4.35
CA GLU A 124 2.10 14.89 3.01
C GLU A 124 3.28 14.10 2.43
N HIS A 125 4.20 13.63 3.28
CA HIS A 125 5.51 13.10 2.87
C HIS A 125 5.73 11.63 3.27
N LYS A 126 4.67 10.81 3.20
CA LYS A 126 4.70 9.41 3.64
C LYS A 126 5.74 8.53 2.95
N TYR A 127 6.11 8.87 1.71
CA TYR A 127 6.95 8.04 0.83
C TYR A 127 8.38 8.55 0.67
N TYR A 128 8.79 9.56 1.45
CA TYR A 128 10.07 10.22 1.24
C TYR A 128 11.19 9.76 2.19
N SER A 129 10.89 9.03 3.27
CA SER A 129 11.94 8.38 4.07
C SER A 129 12.50 7.20 3.28
N GLU A 130 13.80 7.19 3.04
CA GLU A 130 14.49 6.11 2.32
C GLU A 130 14.23 4.75 2.99
N GLU A 131 14.21 4.71 4.32
CA GLU A 131 13.98 3.48 5.08
C GLU A 131 12.53 3.02 5.01
N PHE A 132 11.57 3.94 5.06
CA PHE A 132 10.17 3.60 4.79
C PHE A 132 10.04 3.00 3.40
N MET A 133 10.72 3.58 2.41
CA MET A 133 10.65 3.13 1.02
C MET A 133 11.28 1.76 0.82
N LYS A 134 12.39 1.45 1.49
CA LYS A 134 12.95 0.08 1.51
C LYS A 134 11.93 -0.94 2.04
N VAL A 135 11.23 -0.61 3.13
CA VAL A 135 10.18 -1.46 3.71
C VAL A 135 8.97 -1.57 2.78
N TYR A 136 8.58 -0.48 2.13
CA TYR A 136 7.48 -0.45 1.17
C TYR A 136 7.76 -1.33 -0.06
N LEU A 137 8.95 -1.19 -0.65
CA LEU A 137 9.36 -1.94 -1.84
C LEU A 137 9.58 -3.43 -1.53
N LYS A 138 10.07 -3.78 -0.32
CA LYS A 138 10.05 -5.16 0.16
C LYS A 138 8.63 -5.73 0.26
N ALA A 139 7.66 -4.92 0.68
CA ALA A 139 6.27 -5.34 0.78
C ALA A 139 5.66 -5.60 -0.62
N ILE A 140 6.03 -4.81 -1.63
CA ILE A 140 5.65 -5.04 -3.04
C ILE A 140 6.21 -6.38 -3.54
N GLU A 141 7.51 -6.61 -3.35
CA GLU A 141 8.17 -7.87 -3.72
C GLU A 141 7.40 -9.08 -3.15
N LEU A 142 7.10 -9.05 -1.85
CA LEU A 142 6.39 -10.14 -1.17
C LEU A 142 4.93 -10.32 -1.65
N ALA A 143 4.27 -9.23 -2.03
CA ALA A 143 2.94 -9.29 -2.61
C ALA A 143 2.97 -9.95 -4.00
N LEU A 144 3.91 -9.56 -4.86
CA LEU A 144 4.13 -10.14 -6.19
C LEU A 144 4.51 -11.63 -6.12
N GLU A 145 5.41 -11.99 -5.20
CA GLU A 145 5.77 -13.38 -4.93
C GLU A 145 4.57 -14.22 -4.49
N THR A 146 3.75 -13.69 -3.59
CA THR A 146 2.57 -14.41 -3.08
C THR A 146 1.52 -14.58 -4.17
N GLU A 147 1.19 -13.51 -4.89
CA GLU A 147 0.00 -13.47 -5.73
C GLU A 147 0.22 -13.92 -7.15
N LEU A 148 1.41 -13.66 -7.69
CA LEU A 148 1.76 -13.92 -9.07
C LEU A 148 2.83 -15.02 -9.19
N ARG A 149 3.35 -15.51 -8.06
CA ARG A 149 4.44 -16.51 -7.98
C ARG A 149 5.70 -16.06 -8.73
N VAL A 150 5.89 -14.75 -8.81
CA VAL A 150 7.06 -14.12 -9.43
C VAL A 150 8.16 -14.12 -8.38
N LYS A 151 9.24 -14.87 -8.59
CA LYS A 151 10.36 -14.91 -7.63
C LYS A 151 11.35 -13.80 -7.93
N PHE A 152 11.70 -13.03 -6.92
CA PHE A 152 12.81 -12.09 -7.02
C PHE A 152 14.13 -12.87 -6.92
N THR A 153 14.83 -13.10 -8.04
CA THR A 153 16.05 -13.93 -8.05
C THR A 153 17.34 -13.13 -7.90
N PRO A 154 18.43 -13.74 -7.39
CA PRO A 154 19.71 -13.06 -7.16
C PRO A 154 20.42 -12.52 -8.40
N LYS A 155 19.94 -12.78 -9.62
CA LYS A 155 20.52 -12.17 -10.83
C LYS A 155 20.45 -10.64 -10.81
N HIS A 156 19.51 -10.09 -10.04
CA HIS A 156 19.34 -8.65 -9.83
C HIS A 156 20.09 -8.12 -8.59
N ILE A 157 20.78 -9.00 -7.84
CA ILE A 157 21.49 -8.66 -6.60
C ILE A 157 22.98 -8.85 -6.88
N ASN A 158 23.74 -7.76 -6.99
CA ASN A 158 25.18 -7.85 -7.09
C ASN A 158 25.73 -8.57 -5.83
N PRO A 159 26.37 -9.75 -5.93
CA PRO A 159 26.77 -10.55 -4.78
C PRO A 159 27.82 -9.87 -3.88
N LEU A 160 28.40 -8.76 -4.31
CA LEU A 160 29.35 -7.94 -3.55
C LEU A 160 28.69 -6.94 -2.60
N ASN A 161 27.41 -6.61 -2.79
CA ASN A 161 26.64 -5.79 -1.87
C ASN A 161 25.71 -6.67 -1.05
N LYS A 162 26.20 -7.15 0.11
CA LYS A 162 25.37 -7.80 1.15
C LYS A 162 24.39 -6.84 1.83
N SER A 163 24.49 -5.54 1.54
CA SER A 163 23.46 -4.56 1.88
C SER A 163 22.21 -4.86 1.06
N LEU A 164 21.05 -4.64 1.67
CA LEU A 164 19.72 -4.78 1.09
C LEU A 164 19.71 -4.47 -0.40
N PHE A 165 18.91 -5.24 -1.16
CA PHE A 165 18.46 -4.90 -2.50
C PHE A 165 18.45 -3.37 -2.71
N PRO A 166 19.08 -2.82 -3.77
CA PRO A 166 18.99 -1.41 -4.07
C PRO A 166 17.57 -1.15 -4.58
N TYR A 167 16.62 -1.12 -3.64
CA TYR A 167 15.20 -0.91 -3.90
C TYR A 167 14.98 0.43 -4.63
N ASP A 168 15.93 1.34 -4.53
CA ASP A 168 16.07 2.60 -5.26
C ASP A 168 16.41 2.45 -6.76
N ASN A 169 16.82 1.27 -7.24
CA ASN A 169 17.15 1.08 -8.65
C ASN A 169 15.90 0.83 -9.52
N ILE A 170 15.36 1.93 -10.07
CA ILE A 170 14.21 1.93 -10.98
C ILE A 170 14.42 1.02 -12.20
N ALA A 171 15.63 0.96 -12.76
CA ALA A 171 15.90 0.16 -13.95
C ALA A 171 15.76 -1.34 -13.69
N LEU A 172 16.19 -1.81 -12.51
CA LEU A 172 16.02 -3.22 -12.11
C LEU A 172 14.54 -3.58 -11.94
N TRP A 173 13.75 -2.69 -11.35
CA TRP A 173 12.30 -2.88 -11.24
C TRP A 173 11.62 -2.90 -12.60
N ARG A 174 12.00 -1.99 -13.50
CA ARG A 174 11.46 -1.93 -14.87
C ARG A 174 11.78 -3.22 -15.63
N GLN A 175 13.03 -3.69 -15.55
CA GLN A 175 13.43 -4.97 -16.13
C GLN A 175 12.61 -6.13 -15.54
N PHE A 176 12.46 -6.18 -14.21
CA PHE A 176 11.68 -7.22 -13.54
C PHE A 176 10.20 -7.22 -13.96
N TYR A 177 9.54 -6.06 -14.00
CA TYR A 177 8.15 -5.97 -14.47
C TYR A 177 8.01 -6.44 -15.93
N SER A 178 8.97 -6.08 -16.79
CA SER A 178 9.01 -6.55 -18.19
C SER A 178 9.22 -8.07 -18.29
N GLU A 179 10.17 -8.64 -17.54
CA GLU A 179 10.49 -10.08 -17.60
C GLU A 179 9.31 -10.96 -17.21
N PHE A 180 8.46 -10.48 -16.30
CA PHE A 180 7.30 -11.22 -15.80
C PHE A 180 5.96 -10.83 -16.46
N ASN A 181 6.02 -10.03 -17.53
CA ASN A 181 4.85 -9.52 -18.27
C ASN A 181 3.84 -8.81 -17.35
N LEU A 182 4.33 -7.97 -16.44
CA LEU A 182 3.50 -7.05 -15.66
C LEU A 182 3.27 -5.78 -16.49
N SER A 183 2.17 -5.06 -16.25
CA SER A 183 1.86 -3.85 -17.01
C SER A 183 2.76 -2.66 -16.63
N GLU A 184 2.97 -1.78 -17.61
CA GLU A 184 3.68 -0.51 -17.41
C GLU A 184 2.89 0.38 -16.44
N GLU A 185 1.55 0.38 -16.50
CA GLU A 185 0.72 1.15 -15.57
C GLU A 185 0.96 0.74 -14.11
N SER A 186 1.14 -0.55 -13.85
CA SER A 186 1.44 -1.05 -12.52
C SER A 186 2.86 -0.75 -12.10
N PHE A 187 3.82 -0.85 -13.02
CA PHE A 187 5.20 -0.39 -12.75
C PHE A 187 5.21 1.10 -12.34
N ILE A 188 4.47 1.94 -13.07
CA ILE A 188 4.38 3.38 -12.78
C ILE A 188 3.79 3.60 -11.38
N GLN A 189 2.67 2.95 -11.05
CA GLN A 189 1.97 3.16 -9.79
C GLN A 189 2.68 2.55 -8.58
N ASP A 190 3.20 1.35 -8.72
CA ASP A 190 3.80 0.60 -7.61
C ASP A 190 5.24 1.07 -7.32
N ILE A 191 5.99 1.47 -8.35
CA ILE A 191 7.44 1.73 -8.26
C ILE A 191 7.81 3.16 -8.63
N GLN A 192 7.50 3.59 -9.85
CA GLN A 192 8.06 4.84 -10.39
C GLN A 192 7.54 6.07 -9.63
N GLU A 193 6.23 6.18 -9.42
CA GLU A 193 5.63 7.30 -8.70
C GLU A 193 6.13 7.38 -7.25
N PRO A 194 6.13 6.29 -6.45
CA PRO A 194 6.70 6.33 -5.10
C PRO A 194 8.18 6.72 -5.06
N LEU A 195 9.02 6.22 -5.99
CA LEU A 195 10.45 6.55 -6.03
C LEU A 195 10.72 7.98 -6.50
N ARG A 196 9.95 8.48 -7.47
CA ARG A 196 10.03 9.88 -7.96
C ARG A 196 9.85 10.88 -6.82
N LEU A 197 8.95 10.58 -5.88
CA LEU A 197 8.75 11.42 -4.71
C LEU A 197 10.05 11.56 -3.90
N ILE A 198 10.83 10.50 -3.70
CA ILE A 198 12.12 10.59 -2.98
C ILE A 198 13.08 11.60 -3.65
N ASP A 199 13.17 11.54 -4.98
CA ASP A 199 14.10 12.36 -5.78
C ASP A 199 13.71 13.83 -5.82
N GLU A 200 12.41 14.12 -5.76
CA GLU A 200 11.92 15.48 -5.95
C GLU A 200 12.37 16.44 -4.84
N LYS A 201 12.82 16.00 -3.64
CA LYS A 201 13.48 16.77 -2.54
C LYS A 201 12.96 18.19 -2.19
N THR A 202 11.91 18.70 -2.82
CA THR A 202 11.79 20.15 -3.04
C THR A 202 10.89 20.88 -2.06
N ASN A 203 10.21 20.21 -1.13
CA ASN A 203 9.34 20.88 -0.14
C ASN A 203 9.42 20.26 1.26
N ILE A 204 10.60 19.80 1.68
CA ILE A 204 10.78 19.22 3.02
C ILE A 204 10.67 20.32 4.09
N THR A 205 9.56 20.35 4.83
CA THR A 205 9.39 21.30 5.94
C THR A 205 10.35 21.01 7.11
N GLU A 206 10.77 22.05 7.84
CA GLU A 206 11.62 21.90 9.05
C GLU A 206 10.98 21.02 10.12
N LYS A 207 9.64 21.07 10.24
CA LYS A 207 8.88 20.21 11.14
C LYS A 207 9.08 18.73 10.79
N TRP A 208 9.07 18.41 9.50
CA TRP A 208 9.23 17.05 9.03
C TRP A 208 10.68 16.56 9.16
N LYS A 209 11.69 17.41 8.87
CA LYS A 209 13.10 17.07 9.15
C LYS A 209 13.32 16.68 10.62
N ARG A 210 12.74 17.45 11.55
CA ARG A 210 12.80 17.13 12.98
C ARG A 210 12.07 15.84 13.33
N SER A 211 10.94 15.55 12.68
CA SER A 211 10.18 14.32 12.87
C SER A 211 10.98 13.08 12.43
N ILE A 212 11.65 13.13 11.28
CA ILE A 212 12.58 12.09 10.84
C ILE A 212 13.74 11.94 11.85
N ALA A 213 14.39 13.03 12.24
CA ALA A 213 15.51 12.98 13.19
C ALA A 213 15.11 12.38 14.55
N GLN A 214 13.86 12.55 14.98
CA GLN A 214 13.33 12.00 16.22
C GLN A 214 12.74 10.59 16.09
N SER A 215 12.67 10.07 14.85
CA SER A 215 12.07 8.78 14.52
C SER A 215 12.78 7.63 15.23
N LYS A 216 12.08 6.50 15.35
CA LYS A 216 12.67 5.29 15.93
C LYS A 216 13.73 4.70 15.02
N ILE A 217 13.56 4.83 13.71
CA ILE A 217 14.52 4.28 12.76
C ILE A 217 15.87 5.01 12.82
N SER A 218 15.90 6.33 12.95
CA SER A 218 17.15 7.09 13.11
C SER A 218 17.92 6.69 14.37
N LYS A 219 17.20 6.40 15.47
CA LYS A 219 17.82 5.91 16.71
C LYS A 219 18.41 4.51 16.56
N ILE A 220 17.78 3.65 15.76
CA ILE A 220 18.30 2.31 15.48
C ILE A 220 19.58 2.41 14.65
N LEU A 221 19.55 3.18 13.56
CA LEU A 221 20.70 3.35 12.66
C LEU A 221 21.92 3.97 13.35
N ASN A 222 21.72 4.95 14.24
CA ASN A 222 22.84 5.57 14.97
C ASN A 222 23.49 4.62 15.99
N ASN A 223 22.70 3.76 16.63
CA ASN A 223 23.23 2.74 17.54
C ASN A 223 24.05 1.66 16.80
N ASP A 224 23.77 1.42 15.53
CA ASP A 224 24.57 0.49 14.70
C ASP A 224 25.92 1.10 14.28
N TYR A 225 26.06 2.43 14.28
CA TYR A 225 27.31 3.13 13.93
C TYR A 225 28.31 3.20 15.09
N GLU A 226 27.83 3.37 16.33
CA GLU A 226 28.69 3.46 17.52
C GLU A 226 29.33 2.12 17.93
N PHE A 227 28.84 0.98 17.44
CA PHE A 227 29.42 -0.35 17.70
C PHE A 227 30.43 -0.81 16.63
N ASN A 228 30.61 -0.03 15.55
CA ASN A 228 31.55 -0.33 14.46
C ASN A 228 32.80 0.57 14.47
N GLN A 229 33.07 1.26 15.59
CA GLN A 229 34.34 1.94 15.88
C GLN A 229 35.02 1.26 17.07
#